data_AF-A0A7S4ZSD5-F1
#
_entry.id   AF-A0A7S4ZSD5-F1
#
_cell.length_a   1.000
_cell.length_b   1.000
_cell.length_c   1.000
_cell.angle_alpha   90.00
_cell.angle_beta   90.00
_cell.angle_gamma   90.00
#
_symmetry.space_group_name_H-M   'P 1'
#
loop_
_entity.id
_entity.type
_entity.pdbx_description
1 polymer ?
#
loop_
_entity_poly.entity_id
_entity_poly.type
_entity_poly.pdbx_seq_one_letter_code
_entity_poly.pdbx_strand_id
1 'polypeptide(L)'
;MKVIPDETVDLLEALLFAIRKIVESGAQGRQRIANAYHDACSLAMVIDCDGGSAGPRIEACLKHFNIHKDADDVASAGWMLAAIEERVSERNLYGWRKLEEIVNAAVHELLLSVQASSH
;
A
#
# COMPACT_ATOMS: atom_id res chain seq x y z
N MET A 1 15.02 27.44 -7.43
CA MET A 1 13.92 26.81 -6.65
C MET A 1 14.09 25.31 -6.79
N LYS A 2 14.34 24.60 -5.70
CA LYS A 2 14.26 23.13 -5.68
C LYS A 2 12.77 22.82 -5.83
N VAL A 3 12.37 22.25 -6.96
CA VAL A 3 11.02 21.67 -7.07
C VAL A 3 11.02 20.55 -6.04
N ILE A 4 10.37 20.80 -4.90
CA ILE A 4 10.08 19.75 -3.93
C ILE A 4 9.04 18.89 -4.67
N PRO A 5 9.33 17.63 -5.00
CA PRO A 5 8.32 16.74 -5.55
C PRO A 5 7.11 16.78 -4.61
N ASP A 6 5.92 16.96 -5.16
CA ASP A 6 4.71 16.89 -4.36
C ASP A 6 4.56 15.43 -3.95
N GLU A 7 4.84 15.12 -2.69
CA GLU A 7 4.73 13.77 -2.11
C GLU A 7 3.35 13.15 -2.40
N THR A 8 2.30 13.98 -2.55
CA THR A 8 0.97 13.55 -3.00
C THR A 8 1.00 12.90 -4.38
N VAL A 9 1.76 13.48 -5.32
CA VAL A 9 1.92 12.95 -6.67
C VAL A 9 2.66 11.62 -6.62
N ASP A 10 3.74 11.53 -5.85
CA ASP A 10 4.50 10.29 -5.70
C ASP A 10 3.62 9.16 -5.10
N LEU A 11 2.77 9.48 -4.11
CA LEU A 11 1.82 8.55 -3.53
C LEU A 11 0.73 8.12 -4.52
N LEU A 12 0.26 9.03 -5.39
CA LEU A 12 -0.69 8.69 -6.45
C LEU A 12 -0.06 7.77 -7.50
N GLU A 13 1.19 7.99 -7.88
CA GLU A 13 1.91 7.11 -8.80
C GLU A 13 2.11 5.71 -8.19
N ALA A 14 2.49 5.64 -6.91
CA ALA A 14 2.60 4.39 -6.17
C ALA A 14 1.26 3.65 -6.04
N LEU A 15 0.17 4.39 -5.80
CA LEU A 15 -1.18 3.84 -5.74
C LEU A 15 -1.64 3.31 -7.10
N LEU A 16 -1.37 4.04 -8.18
CA LEU A 16 -1.63 3.59 -9.55
C LEU A 16 -0.87 2.31 -9.88
N PHE A 17 0.39 2.19 -9.44
CA PHE A 17 1.15 0.96 -9.56
C PHE A 17 0.43 -0.22 -8.88
N ALA A 18 0.01 -0.06 -7.62
CA ALA A 18 -0.65 -1.11 -6.86
C ALA A 18 -2.00 -1.51 -7.49
N ILE A 19 -2.82 -0.52 -7.87
CA ILE A 19 -4.12 -0.75 -8.53
C ILE A 19 -3.94 -1.50 -9.85
N ARG A 20 -2.96 -1.13 -10.68
CA ARG A 20 -2.68 -1.86 -11.94
C ARG A 20 -2.34 -3.31 -11.68
N LYS A 21 -1.42 -3.60 -10.75
CA LYS A 21 -1.08 -4.98 -10.39
C LYS A 21 -2.28 -5.78 -9.88
N ILE A 22 -3.21 -5.15 -9.16
CA ILE A 22 -4.48 -5.78 -8.73
C ILE A 22 -5.37 -6.12 -9.92
N VAL A 23 -5.60 -5.16 -10.81
CA VAL A 23 -6.49 -5.32 -11.98
C VAL A 23 -5.93 -6.32 -12.99
N GLU A 24 -4.61 -6.33 -13.20
CA GLU A 24 -3.92 -7.23 -14.12
C GLU A 24 -3.78 -8.66 -13.56
N SER A 25 -3.98 -8.84 -12.24
CA SER A 25 -3.86 -10.14 -11.59
C SER A 25 -5.13 -10.98 -11.74
N GLY A 26 -4.94 -12.27 -12.02
CA GLY A 26 -6.00 -13.28 -11.85
C GLY A 26 -6.32 -13.53 -10.37
N ALA A 27 -7.33 -14.37 -10.09
CA ALA A 27 -7.79 -14.67 -8.73
C ALA A 27 -6.65 -15.06 -7.76
N GLN A 28 -5.74 -15.95 -8.19
CA GLN A 28 -4.60 -16.35 -7.37
C GLN A 28 -3.63 -15.18 -7.09
N GLY A 29 -3.41 -14.29 -8.07
CA GLY A 29 -2.56 -13.12 -7.89
C GLY A 29 -3.18 -12.14 -6.89
N ARG A 30 -4.49 -11.87 -7.00
CA ARG A 30 -5.22 -11.02 -6.05
C ARG A 30 -5.20 -11.58 -4.63
N GLN A 31 -5.30 -12.91 -4.47
CA GLN A 31 -5.13 -13.57 -3.16
C GLN A 31 -3.72 -13.32 -2.58
N ARG A 32 -2.66 -13.42 -3.40
CA ARG A 32 -1.29 -13.15 -2.93
C ARG A 32 -1.11 -11.69 -2.54
N ILE A 33 -1.69 -10.75 -3.30
CA ILE A 33 -1.68 -9.33 -2.97
C ILE A 33 -2.39 -9.08 -1.63
N ALA A 34 -3.58 -9.66 -1.43
CA ALA A 34 -4.33 -9.53 -0.17
C ALA A 34 -3.58 -10.11 1.03
N ASN A 35 -2.94 -11.28 0.87
CA ASN A 35 -2.13 -11.86 1.93
C ASN A 35 -0.95 -10.94 2.29
N ALA A 36 -0.22 -10.45 1.29
CA ALA A 36 0.90 -9.53 1.50
C ALA A 36 0.46 -8.22 2.18
N TYR A 37 -0.71 -7.70 1.82
CA TYR A 37 -1.31 -6.55 2.49
C TYR A 37 -1.58 -6.83 3.98
N HIS A 38 -2.20 -7.96 4.32
CA HIS A 38 -2.44 -8.34 5.71
C HIS A 38 -1.15 -8.57 6.52
N ASP A 39 -0.15 -9.20 5.90
CA ASP A 39 1.17 -9.39 6.50
C ASP A 39 1.83 -8.03 6.78
N ALA A 40 1.70 -7.08 5.86
CA ALA A 40 2.22 -5.72 6.00
C ALA A 40 1.55 -4.94 7.13
N CYS A 41 0.21 -4.97 7.21
CA CYS A 41 -0.51 -4.36 8.32
C CYS A 41 -0.10 -4.98 9.67
N SER A 42 0.04 -6.31 9.72
CA SER A 42 0.46 -7.02 10.93
C SER A 42 1.88 -6.62 11.36
N LEU A 43 2.79 -6.44 10.41
CA LEU A 43 4.15 -5.95 10.67
C LEU A 43 4.15 -4.50 11.16
N ALA A 44 3.37 -3.62 10.52
CA ALA A 44 3.29 -2.22 10.92
C ALA A 44 2.73 -2.06 12.34
N MET A 45 1.74 -2.88 12.72
CA MET A 45 1.13 -2.85 14.06
C MET A 45 2.11 -3.15 15.20
N VAL A 46 3.14 -3.97 14.96
CA VAL A 46 4.14 -4.32 16.00
C VAL A 46 5.31 -3.35 16.07
N ILE A 47 5.37 -2.37 15.15
CA ILE A 47 6.41 -1.35 15.12
C ILE A 47 5.86 -0.08 15.77
N ASP A 48 6.57 0.43 16.77
CA ASP A 48 6.22 1.69 17.42
C ASP A 48 6.45 2.88 16.47
N CYS A 49 5.60 3.90 16.58
CA CYS A 49 5.82 5.17 15.89
C CYS A 49 6.97 5.93 16.55
N ASP A 50 7.92 6.46 15.77
CA ASP A 50 9.00 7.30 16.28
C ASP A 50 8.50 8.74 16.42
N GLY A 51 8.36 9.22 17.66
CA GLY A 51 7.86 10.57 17.94
C GLY A 51 6.46 10.86 17.36
N GLY A 52 5.66 9.81 17.09
CA GLY A 52 4.36 9.92 16.44
C GLY A 52 4.38 9.88 14.91
N SER A 53 5.54 9.76 14.27
CA SER A 53 5.66 9.47 12.84
C SER A 53 5.56 7.98 12.56
N ALA A 54 4.84 7.63 11.49
CA ALA A 54 4.76 6.28 10.96
C ALA A 54 6.00 5.90 10.12
N GLY A 55 7.02 6.75 10.04
CA GLY A 55 8.27 6.51 9.29
C GLY A 55 8.83 5.09 9.43
N PRO A 56 9.05 4.56 10.65
CA PRO A 56 9.54 3.20 10.85
C PRO A 56 8.65 2.10 10.23
N ARG A 57 7.33 2.29 10.25
CA ARG A 57 6.36 1.36 9.67
C ARG A 57 6.37 1.42 8.15
N ILE A 58 6.43 2.63 7.60
CA ILE A 58 6.53 2.88 6.16
C ILE A 58 7.81 2.24 5.62
N GLU A 59 8.97 2.49 6.26
CA GLU A 59 10.25 1.92 5.86
C GLU A 59 10.23 0.39 5.90
N ALA A 60 9.64 -0.21 6.93
CA ALA A 60 9.49 -1.67 7.01
C ALA A 60 8.65 -2.22 5.86
N CYS A 61 7.52 -1.59 5.55
CA CYS A 61 6.68 -1.99 4.41
C CYS A 61 7.43 -1.83 3.07
N LEU A 62 8.14 -0.72 2.88
CA LEU A 62 8.91 -0.44 1.66
C LEU A 62 10.07 -1.43 1.46
N LYS A 63 10.68 -1.91 2.54
CA LYS A 63 11.72 -2.96 2.47
C LYS A 63 11.15 -4.25 1.87
N HIS A 64 10.00 -4.70 2.34
CA HIS A 64 9.34 -5.89 1.79
C HIS A 64 8.78 -5.66 0.39
N PHE A 65 8.26 -4.46 0.11
CA PHE A 65 7.88 -4.07 -1.25
C PHE A 65 9.05 -4.26 -2.23
N ASN A 66 10.24 -3.76 -1.91
CA ASN A 66 11.42 -3.88 -2.79
C ASN A 66 11.82 -5.34 -3.01
N ILE A 67 11.84 -6.16 -1.95
CA ILE A 67 12.13 -7.60 -2.05
C ILE A 67 11.20 -8.30 -3.06
N HIS A 68 9.90 -8.03 -2.98
CA HIS A 68 8.93 -8.64 -3.90
C HIS A 68 8.96 -8.01 -5.29
N LYS A 69 9.20 -6.70 -5.39
CA LYS A 69 9.31 -5.97 -6.66
C LYS A 69 10.49 -6.48 -7.48
N ASP A 70 11.64 -6.70 -6.85
CA ASP A 70 12.86 -7.19 -7.50
C ASP A 70 12.71 -8.64 -8.01
N ALA A 71 11.78 -9.39 -7.41
CA ALA A 71 11.39 -10.73 -7.87
C ALA A 71 10.23 -10.74 -8.89
N ASP A 72 9.74 -9.56 -9.32
CA ASP A 72 8.49 -9.37 -10.08
C ASP A 72 7.28 -10.10 -9.48
N ASP A 73 7.23 -10.16 -8.15
CA ASP A 73 6.11 -10.74 -7.42
C ASP A 73 5.00 -9.71 -7.23
N VAL A 74 3.77 -10.11 -7.57
CA VAL A 74 2.55 -9.32 -7.37
C VAL A 74 2.34 -8.94 -5.91
N ALA A 75 2.86 -9.72 -4.95
CA ALA A 75 2.83 -9.39 -3.53
C ALA A 75 3.39 -7.99 -3.21
N SER A 76 4.28 -7.46 -4.04
CA SER A 76 4.77 -6.07 -3.94
C SER A 76 3.63 -5.05 -3.84
N ALA A 77 2.52 -5.26 -4.57
CA ALA A 77 1.38 -4.35 -4.51
C ALA A 77 0.72 -4.29 -3.12
N GLY A 78 0.67 -5.40 -2.39
CA GLY A 78 0.09 -5.44 -1.03
C GLY A 78 0.95 -4.68 -0.03
N TRP A 79 2.27 -4.87 -0.09
CA TRP A 79 3.23 -4.12 0.74
C TRP A 79 3.21 -2.61 0.44
N MET A 80 3.06 -2.24 -0.83
CA MET A 80 2.94 -0.83 -1.23
C MET A 80 1.64 -0.20 -0.69
N LEU A 81 0.51 -0.89 -0.76
CA LEU A 81 -0.76 -0.37 -0.22
C LEU A 81 -0.66 -0.06 1.28
N ALA A 82 -0.12 -0.98 2.07
CA ALA A 82 0.06 -0.76 3.51
C ALA A 82 1.02 0.41 3.81
N ALA A 83 2.09 0.56 3.02
CA ALA A 83 3.01 1.70 3.16
C ALA A 83 2.30 3.05 2.90
N ILE A 84 1.43 3.10 1.90
CA ILE A 84 0.63 4.29 1.57
C ILE A 84 -0.39 4.58 2.69
N GLU A 85 -1.06 3.56 3.23
CA GLU A 85 -2.00 3.74 4.34
C GLU A 85 -1.33 4.31 5.59
N GLU A 86 -0.18 3.77 5.99
CA GLU A 86 0.60 4.31 7.12
C GLU A 86 0.98 5.77 6.87
N ARG A 87 1.40 6.11 5.63
CA ARG A 87 1.78 7.48 5.28
C ARG A 87 0.59 8.44 5.32
N VAL A 88 -0.54 8.05 4.75
CA VAL A 88 -1.77 8.87 4.74
C VAL A 88 -2.35 9.02 6.14
N SER A 89 -2.16 8.02 7.01
CA SER A 89 -2.60 8.02 8.40
C SER A 89 -1.90 9.06 9.28
N GLU A 90 -0.75 9.61 8.85
CA GLU A 90 -0.14 10.77 9.51
C GLU A 90 -0.94 12.07 9.32
N ARG A 91 -1.87 12.12 8.34
CA ARG A 91 -2.84 13.21 8.12
C ARG A 91 -2.23 14.61 7.97
N ASN A 92 -0.98 14.68 7.54
CA ASN A 92 -0.19 15.90 7.39
C ASN A 92 0.10 16.26 5.91
N LEU A 93 -0.44 15.49 4.95
CA LEU A 93 -0.33 15.75 3.51
C LEU A 93 -1.42 16.70 3.00
N TYR A 94 -1.11 17.52 1.99
CA TYR A 94 -2.16 18.25 1.30
C TYR A 94 -3.09 17.26 0.57
N GLY A 95 -4.41 17.36 0.79
CA GLY A 95 -5.38 16.45 0.17
C GLY A 95 -5.41 15.03 0.77
N TRP A 96 -4.81 14.79 1.94
CA TRP A 96 -4.74 13.46 2.58
C TRP A 96 -6.07 12.72 2.67
N ARG A 97 -7.18 13.43 2.92
CA ARG A 97 -8.53 12.82 2.99
C ARG A 97 -8.93 12.15 1.68
N LYS A 98 -8.62 12.80 0.55
CA LYS A 98 -8.95 12.25 -0.76
C LYS A 98 -8.08 11.04 -1.08
N LEU A 99 -6.81 11.07 -0.69
CA LEU A 99 -5.94 9.90 -0.80
C LEU A 99 -6.46 8.75 0.06
N GLU A 100 -6.84 9.01 1.32
CA GLU A 100 -7.39 8.01 2.24
C GLU A 100 -8.63 7.32 1.63
N GLU A 101 -9.54 8.09 1.02
CA GLU A 101 -10.70 7.55 0.31
C GLU A 101 -10.31 6.59 -0.84
N ILE A 102 -9.34 6.98 -1.67
CA ILE A 102 -8.93 6.19 -2.84
C ILE A 102 -8.21 4.91 -2.39
N VAL A 103 -7.35 5.00 -1.38
CA VAL A 103 -6.62 3.85 -0.82
C VAL A 103 -7.60 2.87 -0.19
N ASN A 104 -8.53 3.36 0.64
CA ASN A 104 -9.58 2.53 1.25
C ASN A 104 -10.43 1.83 0.18
N ALA A 105 -10.78 2.52 -0.91
CA ALA A 105 -11.51 1.91 -2.02
C ALA A 105 -10.69 0.81 -2.70
N ALA A 106 -9.40 1.04 -2.97
CA ALA A 106 -8.51 0.05 -3.57
C ALA A 106 -8.38 -1.22 -2.70
N VAL A 107 -8.21 -1.04 -1.38
CA VAL A 107 -8.17 -2.15 -0.41
C VAL A 107 -9.50 -2.89 -0.37
N HIS A 108 -10.61 -2.16 -0.31
CA HIS A 108 -11.94 -2.77 -0.28
C HIS A 108 -12.20 -3.65 -1.51
N GLU A 109 -11.95 -3.12 -2.70
CA GLU A 109 -12.11 -3.86 -3.97
C GLU A 109 -11.19 -5.08 -4.05
N LEU A 110 -9.94 -4.96 -3.59
CA LEU A 110 -9.02 -6.10 -3.49
C LEU A 110 -9.62 -7.21 -2.63
N LEU A 111 -10.06 -6.89 -1.41
CA LEU A 111 -10.59 -7.87 -0.46
C LEU A 111 -11.91 -8.50 -0.95
N LEU A 112 -12.81 -7.69 -1.53
CA LEU A 112 -14.03 -8.20 -2.16
C LEU A 112 -13.74 -9.18 -3.29
N SER A 113 -12.74 -8.87 -4.13
CA SER A 113 -12.38 -9.72 -5.26
C SER A 113 -11.87 -11.11 -4.85
N VAL A 114 -11.27 -11.19 -3.67
CA VAL A 114 -10.77 -12.44 -3.07
C VAL A 114 -11.92 -13.26 -2.47
N GLN A 115 -12.84 -12.60 -1.77
CA GLN A 115 -14.04 -13.26 -1.22
C GLN A 115 -14.93 -13.86 -2.33
N ALA A 116 -15.15 -13.11 -3.41
CA ALA A 116 -15.96 -13.57 -4.54
C ALA A 116 -15.33 -14.77 -5.29
N SER A 117 -14.02 -14.94 -5.21
CA SER A 117 -13.30 -16.07 -5.83
C SER A 117 -13.29 -17.34 -4.96
N SER A 118 -13.80 -17.26 -3.73
CA SER A 118 -13.85 -18.38 -2.76
C SER A 118 -15.18 -19.15 -2.79
N HIS A 119 -16.11 -18.75 -3.66
CA HIS A 119 -17.42 -19.36 -3.90
C HIS A 119 -17.51 -19.92 -5.32
#